data_AF-A0AA87RDX3-F1
#
_entry.id   AF-A0AA87RDX3-F1
#
_cell.length_a   1.000
_cell.length_b   1.000
_cell.length_c   1.000
_cell.angle_alpha   90.00
_cell.angle_beta   90.00
_cell.angle_gamma   90.00
#
_symmetry.space_group_name_H-M   'P 1'
#
loop_
_entity.id
_entity.type
_entity.pdbx_description
1 polymer ?
#
loop_
_entity_poly.entity_id
_entity_poly.type
_entity_poly.pdbx_seq_one_letter_code
_entity_poly.pdbx_strand_id
1 'polypeptide(L)'
;MAHVILALLLLMPGSLYDLVKRFEASVSLFYSASNGSIKRALDQLLASGQIELADSERQPRGRRVYRVTAAGAEAFHAWATGPISGDLETAMLARVHFLGLLEASERPAVLRGLEARAAAELEGLEAAKGELHGAEVAPEHREVFAWQLATLDYGIGSTRHARDWLRGLIDEADAA
;
A
#
# COMPACT_ATOMS: atom_id res chain seq x y z
N MET A 1 4.91 0.96 6.00
CA MET A 1 4.87 2.15 6.88
C MET A 1 5.86 3.23 6.43
N ALA A 2 7.17 2.96 6.40
CA ALA A 2 8.18 3.98 6.06
C ALA A 2 7.88 4.73 4.75
N HIS A 3 7.56 4.02 3.65
CA HIS A 3 7.22 4.64 2.37
C HIS A 3 5.94 5.47 2.39
N VAL A 4 4.95 5.10 3.22
CA VAL A 4 3.74 5.91 3.42
C VAL A 4 4.07 7.21 4.14
N ILE A 5 4.96 7.18 5.13
CA ILE A 5 5.42 8.39 5.82
C ILE A 5 6.24 9.28 4.87
N LEU A 6 7.10 8.69 4.02
CA LEU A 6 7.80 9.44 2.97
C LEU A 6 6.81 10.10 2.02
N ALA A 7 5.79 9.39 1.54
CA ALA A 7 4.77 9.94 0.65
C ALA A 7 4.00 11.11 1.28
N LEU A 8 3.59 10.97 2.56
CA LEU A 8 2.93 12.05 3.30
C LEU A 8 3.81 13.29 3.47
N LEU A 9 5.12 13.10 3.64
CA LEU A 9 6.09 14.19 3.77
C LEU A 9 6.47 14.81 2.42
N LEU A 10 6.43 14.04 1.33
CA LEU A 10 6.57 14.54 -0.05
C LEU A 10 5.41 15.47 -0.43
N LEU A 11 4.19 15.13 -0.01
CA LEU A 11 3.03 16.00 -0.20
C LEU A 11 3.20 17.32 0.56
N MET A 12 3.65 17.26 1.81
CA MET A 12 3.91 18.45 2.61
C MET A 12 4.78 18.11 3.83
N PRO A 13 5.82 18.91 4.13
CA PRO A 13 6.55 18.80 5.39
C PRO A 13 5.60 18.85 6.60
N GLY A 14 5.97 18.17 7.68
CA GLY A 14 5.10 18.10 8.85
C GLY A 14 5.79 17.57 10.10
N SER A 15 5.22 17.89 11.25
CA SER A 15 5.58 17.28 12.53
C SER A 15 4.91 15.92 12.71
N LEU A 16 5.29 15.17 13.75
CA LEU A 16 4.61 13.91 14.10
C LEU A 16 3.09 14.10 14.26
N TYR A 17 2.66 15.21 14.86
CA TYR A 17 1.23 15.52 15.02
C TYR A 17 0.51 15.69 13.68
N ASP A 18 1.13 16.40 12.74
CA ASP A 18 0.54 16.62 11.41
C ASP A 18 0.45 15.31 10.64
N LEU A 19 1.48 14.47 10.75
CA LEU A 19 1.52 13.16 10.12
C LEU A 19 0.45 12.22 10.67
N VAL A 20 0.25 12.18 11.99
CA VAL A 20 -0.84 11.41 12.61
C VAL A 20 -2.19 11.88 12.05
N LYS A 21 -2.45 13.20 12.02
CA LYS A 21 -3.71 13.73 11.49
C LYS A 21 -3.94 13.41 10.02
N ARG A 22 -2.92 13.57 9.17
CA ARG A 22 -3.06 13.25 7.74
C ARG A 22 -3.24 11.76 7.51
N PHE A 23 -2.54 10.94 8.28
CA PHE A 23 -2.69 9.49 8.23
C PHE A 23 -4.13 9.07 8.58
N GLU A 24 -4.68 9.59 9.68
CA GLU A 24 -6.08 9.35 10.08
C GLU A 24 -7.07 9.82 9.00
N ALA A 25 -6.79 10.93 8.32
CA ALA A 25 -7.69 11.52 7.33
C ALA A 25 -7.66 10.85 5.95
N SER A 26 -6.51 10.30 5.51
CA SER A 26 -6.37 9.85 4.11
C SER A 26 -5.83 8.42 3.93
N VAL A 27 -5.18 7.84 4.94
CA VAL A 27 -4.50 6.55 4.84
C VAL A 27 -5.19 5.45 5.67
N SER A 28 -6.01 5.85 6.66
CA SER A 28 -6.72 4.95 7.58
C SER A 28 -7.64 3.94 6.90
N LEU A 29 -8.06 4.19 5.66
CA LEU A 29 -8.85 3.25 4.85
C LEU A 29 -8.12 1.91 4.62
N PHE A 30 -6.80 1.93 4.40
CA PHE A 30 -6.04 0.76 3.95
C PHE A 30 -4.81 0.47 4.80
N TYR A 31 -4.55 1.28 5.83
CA TYR A 31 -3.40 1.09 6.69
C TYR A 31 -3.76 1.46 8.13
N SER A 32 -3.55 0.52 9.07
CA SER A 32 -3.69 0.79 10.49
C SER A 32 -2.31 1.09 11.11
N ALA A 33 -2.19 2.22 11.79
CA ALA A 33 -0.97 2.64 12.46
C ALA A 33 -1.27 3.27 13.81
N SER A 34 -0.57 2.84 14.86
CA SER A 34 -0.54 3.60 16.10
C SER A 34 0.41 4.79 15.98
N ASN A 35 0.21 5.81 16.82
CA ASN A 35 1.14 6.94 16.95
C ASN A 35 2.58 6.47 17.22
N GLY A 36 2.74 5.39 17.99
CA GLY A 36 4.04 4.76 18.23
C GLY A 36 4.67 4.16 16.98
N SER A 37 3.88 3.55 16.09
CA SER A 37 4.36 3.05 14.80
C SER A 37 4.79 4.17 13.86
N ILE A 38 4.05 5.28 13.81
CA ILE A 38 4.41 6.47 13.01
C ILE A 38 5.71 7.08 13.54
N LYS A 39 5.83 7.24 14.87
CA LYS A 39 7.06 7.73 15.50
C LYS A 39 8.26 6.84 15.17
N ARG A 40 8.13 5.52 15.31
CA ARG A 40 9.23 4.58 14.98
C ARG A 40 9.65 4.69 13.52
N ALA A 41 8.70 4.82 12.60
CA ALA A 41 9.01 5.01 11.19
C ALA A 41 9.76 6.33 10.94
N LEU A 42 9.34 7.44 11.57
CA LEU A 42 10.08 8.70 11.50
C LEU A 42 11.51 8.57 12.04
N ASP A 43 11.69 7.93 13.20
CA ASP A 43 13.01 7.76 13.79
C ASP A 43 13.94 6.94 12.86
N GLN A 44 13.41 5.90 12.20
CA GLN A 44 14.14 5.09 11.22
C GLN A 44 14.50 5.87 9.95
N LEU A 45 13.56 6.63 9.39
CA LEU A 45 13.79 7.46 8.21
C LEU A 45 14.82 8.56 8.49
N LEU A 46 14.80 9.13 9.69
CA LEU A 46 15.75 10.15 10.11
C LEU A 46 17.15 9.54 10.29
N ALA A 47 17.24 8.37 10.92
CA ALA A 47 18.51 7.67 11.11
C ALA A 47 19.16 7.22 9.79
N SER A 48 18.35 6.94 8.76
CA SER A 48 18.81 6.56 7.43
C SER A 48 19.04 7.76 6.49
N GLY A 49 18.85 8.99 6.97
CA GLY A 49 19.05 10.20 6.15
C GLY A 49 18.01 10.40 5.04
N GLN A 50 16.90 9.66 5.07
CA GLN A 50 15.81 9.77 4.10
C GLN A 50 14.87 10.94 4.41
N ILE A 51 14.89 11.43 5.65
CA ILE A 51 14.25 12.67 6.06
C ILE A 51 15.23 13.49 6.91
N GLU A 52 14.93 14.78 7.05
CA GLU A 52 15.67 15.68 7.91
C GLU A 52 14.73 16.66 8.61
N LEU A 53 15.24 17.37 9.62
CA LEU A 53 14.51 18.46 10.25
C LEU A 53 14.53 19.68 9.33
N ALA A 54 13.36 20.25 9.05
CA ALA A 54 13.28 21.54 8.37
C ALA A 54 13.86 22.64 9.27
N ASP A 55 14.45 23.67 8.67
CA ASP A 55 15.15 24.75 9.38
C ASP A 55 14.36 25.28 10.58
N SER A 56 15.01 25.29 11.73
CA SER A 56 14.42 25.61 13.04
C SER A 56 14.16 27.11 13.22
N GLU A 57 14.82 27.98 12.46
CA GLU A 57 14.68 29.45 12.59
C GLU A 57 13.29 29.97 12.21
N ARG A 58 12.52 29.19 11.43
CA ARG A 58 11.17 29.57 10.97
C ARG A 58 10.04 28.91 11.76
N GLN A 59 10.35 28.16 12.83
CA GLN A 59 9.36 27.33 13.51
C GLN A 59 9.06 27.82 14.94
N PRO A 60 7.81 27.66 15.41
CA PRO A 60 7.48 27.85 16.82
C PRO A 60 8.40 26.99 17.69
N ARG A 61 8.98 27.59 18.74
CA ARG A 61 9.92 26.93 19.66
C ARG A 61 9.40 25.54 20.06
N GLY A 62 10.20 24.50 19.80
CA GLY A 62 9.94 23.12 20.24
C GLY A 62 9.19 22.23 19.25
N ARG A 63 8.73 22.73 18.10
CA ARG A 63 8.13 21.88 17.05
C ARG A 63 9.23 21.30 16.14
N ARG A 64 9.25 19.97 15.99
CA ARG A 64 10.11 19.26 15.03
C ARG A 64 9.31 19.00 13.76
N VAL A 65 9.50 19.80 12.72
CA VAL A 65 8.98 19.53 11.37
C VAL A 65 10.02 18.75 10.58
N TYR A 66 9.56 17.69 9.93
CA TYR A 66 10.36 16.83 9.06
C TYR A 66 10.09 17.16 7.60
N ARG A 67 11.11 17.03 6.74
CA ARG A 67 10.99 17.07 5.29
C ARG A 67 11.78 15.93 4.66
N VAL A 68 11.39 15.52 3.45
CA VAL A 68 12.08 14.46 2.70
C VAL A 68 13.38 14.99 2.09
N THR A 69 14.44 14.19 2.13
CA THR A 69 15.72 14.47 1.44
C THR A 69 15.71 13.90 0.03
N ALA A 70 16.73 14.18 -0.79
CA ALA A 70 16.88 13.54 -2.11
C ALA A 70 16.88 12.00 -1.99
N ALA A 71 17.62 11.45 -1.01
CA ALA A 71 17.67 10.01 -0.76
C ALA A 71 16.30 9.43 -0.36
N GLY A 72 15.48 10.19 0.37
CA GLY A 72 14.12 9.76 0.72
C GLY A 72 13.16 9.80 -0.47
N ALA A 73 13.31 10.78 -1.36
CA ALA A 73 12.52 10.86 -2.60
C ALA A 73 12.86 9.68 -3.53
N GLU A 74 14.15 9.38 -3.71
CA GLU A 74 14.62 8.20 -4.45
C GLU A 74 14.11 6.89 -3.83
N ALA A 75 14.13 6.78 -2.50
CA ALA A 75 13.64 5.59 -1.82
C ALA A 75 12.12 5.39 -1.99
N PHE A 76 11.33 6.47 -1.94
CA PHE A 76 9.90 6.40 -2.24
C PHE A 76 9.66 5.99 -3.70
N HIS A 77 10.37 6.61 -4.64
CA HIS A 77 10.25 6.32 -6.07
C HIS A 77 10.57 4.85 -6.36
N ALA A 78 11.71 4.35 -5.88
CA ALA A 78 12.14 2.98 -6.06
C ALA A 78 11.16 1.97 -5.46
N TRP A 79 10.53 2.29 -4.32
CA TRP A 79 9.47 1.46 -3.77
C TRP A 79 8.20 1.49 -4.63
N ALA A 80 7.79 2.68 -5.10
CA ALA A 80 6.55 2.85 -5.84
C ALA A 80 6.61 2.16 -7.21
N THR A 81 7.76 2.19 -7.89
CA THR A 81 7.99 1.57 -9.21
C THR A 81 8.59 0.17 -9.15
N GLY A 82 9.07 -0.26 -7.99
CA GLY A 82 9.69 -1.56 -7.79
C GLY A 82 8.72 -2.73 -7.61
N PRO A 83 9.26 -3.94 -7.36
CA PRO A 83 8.47 -5.15 -7.14
C PRO A 83 7.44 -5.01 -6.01
N ILE A 84 6.26 -5.60 -6.21
CA ILE A 84 5.18 -5.58 -5.23
C ILE A 84 5.35 -6.76 -4.28
N SER A 85 5.59 -6.46 -3.01
CA SER A 85 5.80 -7.44 -1.94
C SER A 85 4.83 -7.22 -0.78
N GLY A 86 4.54 -8.28 -0.03
CA GLY A 86 3.66 -8.25 1.13
C GLY A 86 2.18 -8.41 0.77
N ASP A 87 1.31 -7.95 1.66
CA ASP A 87 -0.14 -7.96 1.48
C ASP A 87 -0.55 -7.15 0.24
N LEU A 88 -1.28 -7.77 -0.68
CA LEU A 88 -1.65 -7.19 -1.97
C LEU A 88 -2.52 -5.94 -1.78
N GLU A 89 -3.56 -6.03 -0.95
CA GLU A 89 -4.52 -4.94 -0.75
C GLU A 89 -3.83 -3.69 -0.21
N THR A 90 -3.05 -3.83 0.88
CA THR A 90 -2.28 -2.73 1.47
C THR A 90 -1.27 -2.16 0.48
N ALA A 91 -0.53 -3.01 -0.24
CA ALA A 91 0.51 -2.58 -1.17
C ALA A 91 -0.07 -1.86 -2.41
N MET A 92 -1.22 -2.33 -2.90
CA MET A 92 -1.97 -1.76 -4.02
C MET A 92 -2.57 -0.42 -3.64
N LEU A 93 -3.36 -0.37 -2.58
CA LEU A 93 -4.06 0.86 -2.17
C LEU A 93 -3.06 1.96 -1.80
N ALA A 94 -1.95 1.64 -1.14
CA ALA A 94 -0.91 2.61 -0.86
C ALA A 94 -0.28 3.19 -2.14
N ARG A 95 0.03 2.36 -3.14
CA ARG A 95 0.61 2.85 -4.40
C ARG A 95 -0.38 3.67 -5.22
N VAL A 96 -1.63 3.22 -5.33
CA VAL A 96 -2.66 3.98 -6.05
C VAL A 96 -2.95 5.30 -5.36
N HIS A 97 -3.05 5.33 -4.02
CA HIS A 97 -3.30 6.56 -3.25
C HIS A 97 -2.23 7.65 -3.49
N PHE A 98 -0.97 7.24 -3.67
CA PHE A 98 0.15 8.15 -3.88
C PHE A 98 0.66 8.19 -5.33
N LEU A 99 -0.08 7.61 -6.28
CA LEU A 99 0.35 7.47 -7.69
C LEU A 99 0.66 8.81 -8.36
N GLY A 100 -0.03 9.88 -7.94
CA GLY A 100 0.18 11.24 -8.41
C GLY A 100 1.53 11.85 -8.03
N LEU A 101 2.29 11.25 -7.10
CA LEU A 101 3.66 11.65 -6.78
C LEU A 101 4.69 11.16 -7.83
N LEU A 102 4.28 10.27 -8.74
CA LEU A 102 5.11 9.81 -9.86
C LEU A 102 4.86 10.64 -11.11
N GLU A 103 5.85 10.61 -12.01
CA GLU A 103 5.72 11.20 -13.34
C GLU A 103 4.60 10.50 -14.11
N ALA A 104 3.85 11.25 -14.94
CA ALA A 104 2.70 10.71 -15.66
C ALA A 104 3.07 9.50 -16.54
N SER A 105 4.28 9.50 -17.11
CA SER A 105 4.80 8.40 -17.94
C SER A 105 5.08 7.10 -17.18
N GLU A 106 5.23 7.14 -15.85
CA GLU A 106 5.56 5.97 -15.03
C GLU A 106 4.31 5.25 -14.52
N ARG A 107 3.20 5.98 -14.37
CA ARG A 107 1.96 5.49 -13.73
C ARG A 107 1.38 4.26 -14.42
N PRO A 108 1.30 4.18 -15.78
CA PRO A 108 0.77 2.99 -16.45
C PRO A 108 1.58 1.73 -16.14
N ALA A 109 2.91 1.85 -16.02
CA ALA A 109 3.76 0.70 -15.69
C ALA A 109 3.51 0.19 -14.27
N VAL A 110 3.35 1.09 -13.30
CA VAL A 110 3.01 0.74 -11.91
C VAL A 110 1.66 0.05 -11.83
N LEU A 111 0.64 0.60 -12.49
CA LEU A 111 -0.71 0.03 -12.51
C LEU A 111 -0.73 -1.37 -13.14
N ARG A 112 -0.03 -1.56 -14.26
CA ARG A 112 0.11 -2.89 -14.89
C ARG A 112 0.84 -3.89 -13.99
N GLY A 113 1.86 -3.45 -13.25
CA GLY A 113 2.52 -4.30 -12.26
C GLY A 113 1.58 -4.76 -11.15
N LEU A 114 0.73 -3.85 -10.64
CA LEU A 114 -0.30 -4.16 -9.65
C LEU A 114 -1.34 -5.13 -10.21
N GLU A 115 -1.80 -4.90 -11.44
CA GLU A 115 -2.78 -5.77 -12.10
C GLU A 115 -2.23 -7.17 -12.31
N ALA A 116 -0.99 -7.29 -12.78
CA ALA A 116 -0.33 -8.58 -12.98
C ALA A 116 -0.18 -9.35 -11.66
N ARG A 117 0.18 -8.65 -10.57
CA ARG A 117 0.28 -9.26 -9.24
C ARG A 117 -1.08 -9.74 -8.72
N ALA A 118 -2.15 -8.97 -8.96
CA ALA A 118 -3.51 -9.35 -8.59
C ALA A 118 -4.04 -10.53 -9.44
N ALA A 119 -3.72 -10.53 -10.74
CA ALA A 119 -4.07 -11.63 -11.64
C ALA A 119 -3.39 -12.95 -11.21
N ALA A 120 -2.10 -12.91 -10.87
CA ALA A 120 -1.38 -14.08 -10.38
C ALA A 120 -1.93 -14.60 -9.03
N GLU A 121 -2.35 -13.70 -8.14
CA GLU A 121 -2.98 -14.12 -6.87
C GLU A 121 -4.35 -14.77 -7.11
N LEU A 122 -5.14 -14.19 -8.00
CA LEU A 122 -6.45 -14.73 -8.37
C LEU A 122 -6.33 -16.14 -8.96
N GLU A 123 -5.37 -16.34 -9.86
CA GLU A 123 -5.09 -17.66 -10.45
C GLU A 123 -4.72 -18.68 -9.36
N GLY A 124 -3.89 -18.30 -8.40
CA GLY A 124 -3.53 -19.16 -7.26
C GLY A 124 -4.74 -19.54 -6.39
N LEU A 125 -5.64 -18.59 -6.11
CA LEU A 125 -6.85 -18.84 -5.33
C LEU A 125 -7.86 -19.71 -6.09
N GLU A 126 -8.04 -19.48 -7.39
CA GLU A 126 -8.90 -20.29 -8.25
C GLU A 126 -8.38 -21.73 -8.39
N ALA A 127 -7.06 -21.91 -8.51
CA ALA A 127 -6.42 -23.22 -8.52
C ALA A 127 -6.63 -23.96 -7.18
N ALA A 128 -6.38 -23.29 -6.05
CA ALA A 128 -6.62 -23.85 -4.72
C ALA A 128 -8.08 -24.28 -4.54
N LYS A 129 -9.05 -23.49 -5.05
CA LYS A 129 -10.47 -23.86 -5.01
C LYS A 129 -10.76 -25.11 -5.84
N GLY A 130 -10.15 -25.22 -7.02
CA GLY A 130 -10.25 -26.40 -7.88
C GLY A 130 -9.76 -27.68 -7.20
N GLU A 131 -8.62 -27.62 -6.52
CA GLU A 131 -8.06 -28.75 -5.76
C GLU A 131 -8.99 -29.17 -4.60
N LEU A 132 -9.52 -28.20 -3.86
CA LEU A 132 -10.42 -28.44 -2.74
C LEU A 132 -11.77 -29.05 -3.17
N HIS A 133 -12.31 -28.66 -4.32
CA HIS A 133 -13.52 -29.27 -4.87
C HIS A 133 -13.36 -30.78 -5.16
N GLY A 134 -12.14 -31.26 -5.39
CA GLY A 134 -11.84 -32.68 -5.63
C GLY A 134 -11.52 -33.50 -4.38
N ALA A 135 -11.45 -32.88 -3.20
CA ALA A 135 -11.05 -33.55 -1.98
C ALA A 135 -12.20 -34.37 -1.35
N GLU A 136 -11.91 -35.59 -0.92
CA GLU A 136 -12.84 -36.36 -0.08
C GLU A 136 -12.84 -35.80 1.36
N VAL A 137 -14.00 -35.31 1.80
CA VAL A 137 -14.18 -34.77 3.15
C VAL A 137 -15.05 -35.71 3.98
N ALA A 138 -14.50 -36.15 5.11
CA ALA A 138 -15.21 -36.99 6.08
C ALA A 138 -16.53 -36.32 6.52
N PRO A 139 -17.65 -37.08 6.67
CA PRO A 139 -18.96 -36.52 6.98
C PRO A 139 -18.97 -35.53 8.15
N GLU A 140 -18.22 -35.82 9.21
CA GLU A 140 -18.06 -35.00 10.43
C GLU A 140 -17.38 -33.65 10.21
N HIS A 141 -16.71 -33.44 9.07
CA HIS A 141 -15.97 -32.21 8.76
C HIS A 141 -16.60 -31.38 7.64
N ARG A 142 -17.70 -31.84 7.02
CA ARG A 142 -18.32 -31.17 5.86
C ARG A 142 -18.77 -29.75 6.15
N GLU A 143 -19.36 -29.51 7.32
CA GLU A 143 -19.81 -28.17 7.70
C GLU A 143 -18.63 -27.21 7.89
N VAL A 144 -17.58 -27.65 8.60
CA VAL A 144 -16.34 -26.87 8.78
C VAL A 144 -15.73 -26.53 7.41
N PHE A 145 -15.66 -27.51 6.52
CA PHE A 145 -15.12 -27.34 5.19
C PHE A 145 -15.93 -26.34 4.34
N ALA A 146 -17.27 -26.37 4.43
CA ALA A 146 -18.13 -25.42 3.72
C ALA A 146 -17.82 -23.96 4.12
N TRP A 147 -17.60 -23.70 5.41
CA TRP A 147 -17.25 -22.35 5.90
C TRP A 147 -15.82 -21.93 5.53
N GLN A 148 -14.88 -22.87 5.44
CA GLN A 148 -13.54 -22.61 4.92
C GLN A 148 -13.58 -22.23 3.43
N LEU A 149 -14.38 -22.96 2.64
CA LEU A 149 -14.59 -22.66 1.22
C LEU A 149 -15.23 -21.27 1.03
N ALA A 150 -16.17 -20.87 1.89
CA ALA A 150 -16.76 -19.53 1.86
C ALA A 150 -15.71 -18.41 2.06
N THR A 151 -14.66 -18.66 2.84
CA THR A 151 -13.55 -17.71 3.00
C THR A 151 -12.71 -17.60 1.72
N LEU A 152 -12.45 -18.73 1.05
CA LEU A 152 -11.77 -18.75 -0.24
C LEU A 152 -12.57 -18.03 -1.33
N ASP A 153 -13.90 -18.21 -1.32
CA ASP A 153 -14.80 -17.49 -2.23
C ASP A 153 -14.74 -15.98 -2.05
N TYR A 154 -14.68 -15.50 -0.80
CA TYR A 154 -14.46 -14.10 -0.52
C TYR A 154 -13.12 -13.62 -1.11
N GLY A 155 -12.03 -14.35 -0.88
CA GLY A 155 -10.71 -14.01 -1.42
C GLY A 155 -10.69 -13.93 -2.95
N ILE A 156 -11.29 -14.90 -3.63
CA ILE A 156 -11.43 -14.87 -5.10
C ILE A 156 -12.23 -13.64 -5.54
N GLY A 157 -13.35 -13.36 -4.87
CA GLY A 157 -14.20 -12.22 -5.18
C GLY A 157 -13.48 -10.88 -5.01
N SER A 158 -12.80 -10.67 -3.88
CA SER A 158 -12.10 -9.43 -3.57
C SER A 158 -10.89 -9.22 -4.49
N THR A 159 -10.08 -10.26 -4.77
CA THR A 159 -8.95 -10.17 -5.68
C THR A 159 -9.41 -9.91 -7.12
N ARG A 160 -10.52 -10.52 -7.57
CA ARG A 160 -11.11 -10.23 -8.88
C ARG A 160 -11.54 -8.77 -8.98
N HIS A 161 -12.22 -8.25 -7.96
CA HIS A 161 -12.61 -6.85 -7.91
C HIS A 161 -11.39 -5.92 -7.98
N ALA A 162 -10.34 -6.20 -7.20
CA ALA A 162 -9.10 -5.42 -7.21
C ALA A 162 -8.45 -5.38 -8.61
N ARG A 163 -8.34 -6.54 -9.28
CA ARG A 163 -7.80 -6.64 -10.64
C ARG A 163 -8.64 -5.82 -11.63
N ASP A 164 -9.96 -5.98 -11.60
CA ASP A 164 -10.85 -5.33 -12.56
C ASP A 164 -10.88 -3.80 -12.33
N TRP A 165 -10.80 -3.35 -11.08
CA TRP A 165 -10.61 -1.95 -10.73
C TRP A 165 -9.29 -1.39 -11.28
N LEU A 166 -8.18 -2.12 -11.12
CA LEU A 166 -6.88 -1.73 -11.67
C LEU A 166 -6.91 -1.62 -13.20
N ARG A 167 -7.62 -2.52 -13.90
CA ARG A 167 -7.82 -2.43 -15.35
C ARG A 167 -8.53 -1.14 -15.75
N GLY A 168 -9.60 -0.77 -15.03
CA GLY A 168 -10.27 0.51 -15.26
C GLY A 168 -9.33 1.72 -15.12
N LEU A 169 -8.47 1.71 -14.11
CA LEU A 169 -7.46 2.77 -13.93
C LEU A 169 -6.41 2.79 -15.04
N ILE A 170 -6.02 1.62 -15.58
CA ILE A 170 -5.10 1.53 -16.71
C ILE A 170 -5.73 2.12 -17.96
N ASP A 171 -6.99 1.79 -18.24
CA ASP A 171 -7.73 2.31 -19.39
C ASP A 171 -7.85 3.85 -19.33
N GLU A 172 -8.14 4.41 -18.15
CA GLU A 172 -8.16 5.85 -17.92
C GLU A 172 -6.77 6.49 -18.11
N ALA A 173 -5.71 5.84 -17.64
CA ALA A 173 -4.34 6.33 -17.76
C ALA A 173 -3.80 6.27 -19.20
N ASP A 174 -4.20 5.28 -19.98
CA ASP A 174 -3.81 5.13 -21.39
C ASP A 174 -4.61 6.08 -22.32
N ALA A 175 -5.76 6.59 -21.87
CA ALA A 175 -6.60 7.53 -22.62
C ALA A 175 -6.22 9.01 -22.42
N ALA A 176 -5.37 9.33 -21.45
CA ALA A 176 -4.94 10.68 -21.07
C ALA A 176 -3.65 11.13 -21.78
#